data_AF-A0A485CHE7-F1
#
_entry.id   AF-A0A485CHE7-F1
#
_cell.length_a   1.000
_cell.length_b   1.000
_cell.length_c   1.000
_cell.angle_alpha   90.00
_cell.angle_beta   90.00
_cell.angle_gamma   90.00
#
_symmetry.space_group_name_H-M   'P 1'
#
loop_
_entity.id
_entity.type
_entity.pdbx_description
1 polymer ?
#
loop_
_entity_poly.entity_id
_entity_poly.type
_entity_poly.pdbx_seq_one_letter_code
_entity_poly.pdbx_strand_id
1 'polypeptide(L)' 'MDYQLTLNWPDFIERYWQKRPVVLKRGFANFVDSHLARMNWPGWRWKAKSIAAWSAIRTGNGRSAMVLSKATTI' A
#
# COMPACT_ATOMS: atom_id res chain seq x y z
N MET A 1 -14.28 -21.90 -9.62
CA MET A 1 -13.03 -21.52 -8.92
C MET A 1 -13.03 -22.30 -7.62
N ASP A 2 -12.18 -23.31 -7.50
CA ASP A 2 -12.10 -24.14 -6.30
C ASP A 2 -10.86 -23.75 -5.50
N TYR A 3 -11.06 -22.86 -4.53
CA TYR A 3 -10.00 -22.48 -3.60
C TYR A 3 -9.96 -23.48 -2.45
N GLN A 4 -8.87 -24.23 -2.35
CA GLN A 4 -8.60 -25.08 -1.19
C GLN A 4 -7.90 -24.26 -0.11
N LEU A 5 -8.54 -24.20 1.06
CA LEU A 5 -7.97 -23.57 2.25
C LEU A 5 -7.11 -24.59 2.98
N THR A 6 -5.81 -24.31 3.10
CA THR A 6 -4.87 -25.13 3.88
C THR A 6 -4.91 -24.68 5.34
N LEU A 7 -6.03 -24.94 6.02
CA LEU A 7 -6.25 -24.59 7.43
C LEU A 7 -6.65 -25.82 8.24
N ASN A 8 -6.05 -25.99 9.41
CA ASN A 8 -6.54 -26.93 10.41
C ASN A 8 -7.76 -26.35 11.13
N TRP A 9 -8.97 -26.77 10.72
CA TRP A 9 -10.24 -26.27 11.24
C TRP A 9 -10.46 -26.49 12.75
N PRO A 10 -10.26 -27.70 13.30
CA PRO A 10 -10.42 -27.94 14.73
C PRO A 10 -9.59 -26.97 15.60
N ASP A 11 -8.28 -26.86 15.32
CA ASP A 11 -7.38 -25.98 16.07
C ASP A 11 -7.78 -24.50 15.96
N PHE A 12 -8.26 -24.10 14.78
CA PHE A 12 -8.67 -22.73 14.52
C PHE A 12 -9.90 -22.33 15.35
N ILE A 13 -10.92 -23.20 15.37
CA ILE A 13 -12.17 -22.95 16.11
C ILE A 13 -11.89 -22.90 17.62
N GLU A 14 -11.08 -23.82 18.14
CA GLU A 14 -10.80 -23.88 19.56
C GLU A 14 -10.01 -22.65 20.06
N ARG A 15 -9.02 -22.20 19.29
CA ARG A 15 -8.01 -21.25 19.79
C ARG A 15 -8.14 -19.83 19.27
N TYR A 16 -8.86 -19.62 18.17
CA TYR A 16 -8.85 -18.34 17.46
C TYR A 16 -10.25 -17.81 17.14
N TRP A 17 -11.22 -18.67 16.82
CA TRP A 17 -12.58 -18.24 16.49
C TRP A 17 -13.21 -17.42 17.63
N GLN A 18 -13.66 -16.19 17.30
CA GLN A 18 -14.23 -15.20 18.21
C GLN A 18 -13.38 -14.80 19.44
N LYS A 19 -12.14 -15.29 19.56
CA LYS A 19 -11.27 -15.01 20.71
C LYS A 19 -10.23 -13.94 20.39
N ARG A 20 -9.60 -14.02 19.20
CA ARG A 20 -8.48 -13.14 18.83
C ARG A 20 -8.26 -13.10 17.32
N PRO A 21 -7.81 -11.96 16.75
CA PRO A 21 -7.43 -11.89 15.36
C PRO A 21 -6.19 -12.77 15.09
N VAL A 22 -6.18 -13.47 13.96
CA VAL A 22 -5.06 -14.32 13.52
C VAL A 22 -4.77 -14.13 12.03
N VAL A 23 -3.48 -14.11 11.68
CA VAL A 23 -3.03 -14.00 10.29
C VAL A 23 -2.67 -15.40 9.78
N LEU A 24 -3.44 -15.90 8.82
CA LEU A 24 -3.18 -17.17 8.14
C LEU A 24 -2.27 -16.94 6.94
N LYS A 25 -0.95 -17.04 7.17
CA LYS A 25 0.04 -16.91 6.10
C LYS A 25 -0.13 -18.09 5.13
N ARG A 26 -0.29 -17.78 3.83
CA ARG A 26 -0.49 -18.77 2.76
C ARG A 26 -1.69 -19.70 2.98
N GLY A 27 -2.77 -19.20 3.62
CA GLY A 27 -3.99 -20.00 3.83
C GLY A 27 -4.62 -20.53 2.53
N PHE A 28 -4.37 -19.85 1.41
CA PHE A 28 -4.67 -20.33 0.07
C PHE A 28 -3.35 -20.47 -0.69
N ALA A 29 -3.06 -21.68 -1.18
CA ALA A 29 -1.80 -21.97 -1.86
C ALA A 29 -1.65 -21.20 -3.19
N ASN A 30 -2.76 -21.05 -3.93
CA ASN A 30 -2.80 -20.41 -5.25
C ASN A 30 -3.96 -19.40 -5.31
N PHE A 31 -3.99 -18.43 -4.40
CA PHE A 31 -5.00 -17.38 -4.44
C PHE A 31 -4.84 -16.54 -5.72
N VAL A 32 -5.85 -16.59 -6.59
CA VAL A 32 -5.94 -15.76 -7.80
C VAL A 32 -7.07 -14.76 -7.59
N ASP A 33 -6.75 -13.49 -7.41
CA ASP A 33 -7.80 -12.47 -7.43
C ASP A 33 -8.26 -12.24 -8.88
N SER A 34 -9.42 -12.81 -9.22
CA SER A 34 -10.05 -12.68 -10.53
C SER A 34 -10.34 -11.23 -10.92
N HIS A 35 -10.49 -10.33 -9.95
CA HIS A 35 -10.78 -8.91 -10.19
C HIS A 35 -9.52 -8.14 -10.59
N LEU A 36 -8.40 -8.37 -9.89
CA LEU A 36 -7.08 -7.84 -10.26
C LEU A 36 -6.55 -8.44 -11.58
N ALA A 37 -6.81 -9.73 -11.84
CA ALA A 37 -6.33 -10.41 -13.04
C ALA A 37 -6.95 -9.87 -14.35
N ARG A 38 -8.09 -9.16 -14.27
CA ARG A 38 -8.78 -8.59 -15.44
C ARG A 38 -8.58 -7.09 -15.62
N MET A 39 -7.84 -6.43 -14.72
CA MET A 39 -7.46 -5.02 -14.87
C MET A 39 -6.19 -4.90 -15.74
N ASN A 40 -6.37 -4.82 -17.05
CA ASN A 40 -5.36 -4.25 -17.94
C ASN A 40 -5.35 -2.72 -17.73
N TRP A 41 -4.44 -2.22 -16.90
CA TRP A 41 -4.33 -0.80 -16.55
C TRP A 41 -3.74 0.02 -17.71
N PRO A 42 -4.49 0.92 -18.38
CA PRO A 42 -3.86 1.91 -19.22
C PRO A 42 -3.34 3.03 -18.30
N GLY A 43 -2.01 3.19 -18.23
CA GLY A 43 -1.37 4.49 -18.00
C GLY A 43 -1.46 5.20 -16.62
N TRP A 44 -2.32 4.80 -15.69
CA TRP A 44 -2.45 5.52 -14.41
C TRP A 44 -1.66 4.86 -13.29
N ARG A 45 -0.33 5.05 -13.35
CA ARG A 45 0.56 4.80 -12.22
C ARG A 45 0.37 5.92 -11.21
N TRP A 46 -0.32 5.64 -10.10
CA TRP A 46 -0.38 6.53 -8.93
C TRP A 46 1.04 6.83 -8.43
N LYS A 47 1.67 7.89 -8.94
CA LYS A 47 2.79 8.56 -8.29
C LYS A 47 2.18 9.57 -7.31
N ALA A 48 1.77 9.09 -6.14
CA ALA A 48 1.82 9.95 -4.97
C ALA A 48 3.30 10.12 -4.58
N LYS A 49 4.06 10.87 -5.36
CA LYS A 49 5.30 11.47 -4.89
C LYS A 49 4.93 12.88 -4.47
N SER A 50 4.83 13.12 -3.17
CA SER A 50 5.07 14.48 -2.67
C SER A 50 6.47 14.86 -3.12
N ILE A 51 6.58 15.59 -4.24
CA ILE A 51 7.85 16.15 -4.69
C ILE A 51 8.05 17.36 -3.80
N ALA A 52 8.75 17.13 -2.70
CA ALA A 52 9.24 18.22 -1.89
C ALA A 52 10.38 18.85 -2.70
N ALA A 53 10.11 20.03 -3.27
CA ALA A 53 11.06 20.77 -4.07
C ALA A 53 11.85 21.69 -3.15
N TRP A 54 13.18 21.61 -3.22
CA TRP A 54 14.05 22.56 -2.55
C TRP A 54 14.24 23.77 -3.46
N SER A 55 13.77 24.92 -3.02
CA SER A 55 13.96 26.20 -3.72
C SER A 55 14.89 27.08 -2.91
N ALA A 56 15.91 27.65 -3.56
CA ALA A 56 16.76 28.66 -2.96
C ALA A 56 16.05 30.01 -3.06
N ILE A 57 15.75 30.63 -1.92
CA ILE A 57 15.19 31.99 -1.85
C ILE A 57 16.26 32.94 -1.32
N ARG A 58 16.28 34.17 -1.85
CA ARG A 58 17.15 35.24 -1.34
C ARG A 58 16.41 36.00 -0.25
N THR A 59 16.99 36.05 0.94
CA THR A 59 16.48 36.86 2.04
C THR A 59 16.86 38.32 1.84
N GLY A 60 16.07 39.25 2.37
CA GLY A 60 16.26 40.70 2.16
C GLY A 60 17.61 41.27 2.63
N ASN A 61 18.36 40.51 3.42
CA ASN A 61 19.74 40.82 3.81
C ASN A 61 20.81 40.19 2.89
N GLY A 62 20.43 39.71 1.71
CA GLY A 62 21.33 39.20 0.68
C GLY A 62 21.80 37.75 0.84
N ARG A 63 21.33 37.01 1.85
CA ARG A 63 21.68 35.59 2.06
C ARG A 63 20.72 34.67 1.30
N SER A 64 21.17 33.47 0.94
CA SER A 64 20.33 32.46 0.30
C SER A 64 19.91 31.40 1.32
N ALA A 65 18.63 31.08 1.37
CA ALA A 65 18.06 30.04 2.24
C ALA A 65 17.40 28.96 1.39
N MET A 66 17.58 27.69 1.76
CA MET A 66 16.95 26.55 1.09
C MET A 66 15.62 26.24 1.79
N VAL A 67 14.52 26.29 1.04
CA VAL A 67 13.17 26.04 1.59
C VAL A 67 12.55 24.84 0.90
N LEU A 68 11.98 23.96 1.72
CA LEU A 68 11.26 22.78 1.25
C LEU A 68 9.78 23.13 1.04
N SER A 69 9.32 23.10 -0.20
CA SER A 69 7.91 23.35 -0.53
C SER A 69 7.27 22.12 -1.17
N LYS A 70 6.02 21.83 -0.79
CA LYS A 70 5.23 20.78 -1.44
C LYS A 70 4.69 21.35 -2.75
N ALA A 71 5.12 20.79 -3.87
CA ALA A 71 4.51 21.12 -5.16
C ALA A 71 3.16 20.40 -5.27
N THR A 72 2.07 21.17 -5.33
CA THR A 72 0.74 20.66 -5.68
C THR A 72 0.66 20.62 -7.21
N THR A 73 0.64 19.41 -7.77
CA THR A 73 0.32 19.22 -9.19
C THR A 73 -1.18 19.43 -9.39
N ILE A 74 -1.56 20.38 -10.24
CA ILE A 74 -2.95 20.61 -10.70
C ILE A 74 -3.24 19.62 -11.83
#